data_AF-A0A8T5AP84-F1
#
_entry.id   AF-A0A8T5AP84-F1
#
_cell.length_a   1.000
_cell.length_b   1.000
_cell.length_c   1.000
_cell.angle_alpha   90.00
_cell.angle_beta   90.00
_cell.angle_gamma   90.00
#
_symmetry.space_group_name_H-M   'P 1'
#
loop_
_entity.id
_entity.type
_entity.pdbx_description
1 polymer ?
#
loop_
_entity_poly.entity_id
_entity_poly.type
_entity_poly.pdbx_seq_one_letter_code
_entity_poly.pdbx_strand_id
1 'polypeptide(L)'
;MRGLVKNMEEAKGKEREKRKRRILERREQHRKLAKVLLEGKHYHEPLTVRGLDGEYYEVDVYAMTDGEFREFVARAGLKREDLEQPERLIEQFDLQREIAAKCIRGADGETYTPEELSRLLMPLEYSRIFRKVLEISGIIPSALSEAVATFREE
;
A
#
# COMPACT_ATOMS: atom_id res chain seq x y z
N MET A 1 -6.94 43.19 45.68
CA MET A 1 -6.81 43.11 44.21
C MET A 1 -5.49 42.50 43.70
N ARG A 2 -4.35 42.58 44.41
CA ARG A 2 -3.05 42.04 43.90
C ARG A 2 -2.96 40.50 43.78
N GLY A 3 -3.65 39.73 44.64
CA GLY A 3 -3.61 38.26 44.61
C GLY A 3 -4.33 37.62 43.42
N LEU A 4 -5.43 38.22 42.96
CA LEU A 4 -6.21 37.72 41.81
C LEU A 4 -5.45 37.88 40.49
N VAL A 5 -4.70 38.97 40.32
CA VAL A 5 -3.86 39.21 39.14
C VAL A 5 -2.72 38.19 39.06
N LYS A 6 -2.06 37.91 40.19
CA LYS A 6 -0.98 36.91 40.26
C LYS A 6 -1.47 35.49 39.94
N ASN A 7 -2.65 35.11 40.46
CA ASN A 7 -3.25 33.81 40.15
C ASN A 7 -3.68 33.68 38.68
N MET A 8 -4.16 34.77 38.06
CA MET A 8 -4.49 34.79 36.63
C MET A 8 -3.25 34.71 35.74
N GLU A 9 -2.12 35.33 36.14
CA GLU A 9 -0.85 35.23 35.41
C GLU A 9 -0.25 33.82 35.50
N GLU A 10 -0.29 33.19 36.68
CA GLU A 10 0.17 31.81 36.86
C GLU A 10 -0.70 30.80 36.09
N ALA A 11 -2.02 31.01 36.03
CA ALA A 11 -2.94 30.20 35.23
C ALA A 11 -2.67 30.33 33.72
N LYS A 12 -2.48 31.56 33.23
CA LYS A 12 -2.09 31.82 31.83
C LYS A 12 -0.73 31.22 31.48
N GLY A 13 0.22 31.25 32.41
CA GLY A 13 1.53 30.60 32.27
C GLY A 13 1.40 29.08 32.06
N LYS A 14 0.65 28.41 32.95
CA LYS A 14 0.41 26.95 32.87
C LYS A 14 -0.34 26.54 31.61
N GLU A 15 -1.30 27.34 31.15
CA GLU A 15 -2.05 27.06 29.92
C GLU A 15 -1.16 27.19 28.67
N ARG A 16 -0.29 28.21 28.64
CA ARG A 16 0.66 28.41 27.54
C ARG A 16 1.68 27.28 27.47
N GLU A 17 2.12 26.76 28.61
CA GLU A 17 3.04 25.63 28.70
C GLU A 17 2.38 24.31 28.25
N LYS A 18 1.15 24.04 28.68
CA LYS A 18 0.35 22.90 28.17
C LYS A 18 0.14 22.96 26.66
N ARG A 19 -0.13 24.16 26.11
CA ARG A 19 -0.31 24.36 24.67
C ARG A 19 0.99 24.10 23.90
N LYS A 20 2.13 24.59 24.41
CA LYS A 20 3.45 24.31 23.82
C LYS A 20 3.76 22.81 23.80
N ARG A 21 3.49 22.12 24.91
CA ARG A 21 3.69 20.66 25.03
C ARG A 21 2.85 19.87 24.03
N ARG A 22 1.55 20.20 23.89
CA ARG A 22 0.66 19.57 22.89
C ARG A 22 1.11 19.80 21.45
N ILE A 23 1.64 20.99 21.14
CA ILE A 23 2.17 21.29 19.80
C ILE A 23 3.43 20.47 19.52
N LEU A 24 4.31 20.30 20.51
CA LEU A 24 5.51 19.47 20.38
C LEU A 24 5.15 17.99 20.20
N GLU A 25 4.25 17.46 21.03
CA GLU A 25 3.75 16.08 20.92
C GLU A 25 3.11 15.82 19.55
N ARG A 26 2.28 16.76 19.06
CA ARG A 26 1.67 16.64 17.73
C ARG A 26 2.68 16.70 16.59
N ARG A 27 3.70 17.56 16.70
CA ARG A 27 4.80 17.62 15.73
C ARG A 27 5.63 16.36 15.72
N GLU A 28 5.85 15.74 16.87
CA GLU A 28 6.57 14.48 17.00
C GLU A 28 5.79 13.30 16.41
N GLN A 29 4.48 13.23 16.69
CA GLN A 29 3.56 12.28 16.06
C GLN A 29 3.53 12.44 14.53
N HIS A 30 3.41 13.67 14.03
CA HIS A 30 3.43 13.94 12.59
C HIS A 30 4.78 13.57 11.96
N ARG A 31 5.90 13.82 12.65
CA ARG A 31 7.23 13.45 12.16
C ARG A 31 7.40 11.93 12.13
N LYS A 32 6.86 11.22 13.12
CA LYS A 32 6.86 9.75 13.17
C LYS A 32 5.99 9.16 12.05
N LEU A 33 4.81 9.74 11.80
CA LEU A 33 3.94 9.33 10.69
C LEU A 33 4.58 9.62 9.33
N ALA A 34 5.12 10.82 9.14
CA ALA A 34 5.87 11.18 7.93
C ALA A 34 7.08 10.26 7.73
N LYS A 35 7.80 9.92 8.81
CA LYS A 35 8.90 8.96 8.78
C LYS A 35 8.42 7.55 8.41
N VAL A 36 7.28 7.08 8.89
CA VAL A 36 6.71 5.77 8.47
C VAL A 36 6.23 5.78 7.01
N LEU A 37 5.65 6.90 6.57
CA LEU A 37 5.25 7.10 5.17
C LEU A 37 6.47 7.20 4.24
N LEU A 38 7.56 7.82 4.70
CA LEU A 38 8.81 8.01 3.95
C LEU A 38 9.76 6.81 4.03
N GLU A 39 9.82 6.11 5.16
CA GLU A 39 10.64 4.90 5.37
C GLU A 39 9.97 3.65 4.84
N GLY A 40 8.71 3.75 4.37
CA GLY A 40 8.08 2.74 3.55
C GLY A 40 8.26 1.34 4.13
N LYS A 41 7.66 1.06 5.30
CA LYS A 41 7.20 -0.32 5.50
C LYS A 41 6.06 -0.51 4.51
N HIS A 42 6.43 -0.74 3.25
CA HIS A 42 5.50 -1.07 2.18
C HIS A 42 4.66 -2.20 2.74
N TYR A 43 3.39 -1.88 2.96
CA TYR A 43 2.41 -2.85 3.43
C TYR A 43 2.51 -4.05 2.48
N HIS A 44 2.68 -5.23 3.03
CA HIS A 44 2.75 -6.46 2.25
C HIS A 44 1.92 -7.53 2.91
N GLU A 45 1.48 -8.45 2.08
CA GLU A 45 0.82 -9.67 2.51
C GLU A 45 1.45 -10.86 1.80
N PRO A 46 1.61 -12.00 2.49
CA PRO A 46 2.13 -13.20 1.86
C PRO A 46 1.12 -13.76 0.84
N LEU A 47 1.64 -14.33 -0.24
CA LEU A 47 0.87 -15.04 -1.25
C LEU A 47 1.59 -16.34 -1.61
N THR A 48 0.84 -17.45 -1.63
CA THR A 48 1.38 -18.72 -2.14
C THR A 48 1.21 -18.82 -3.65
N VAL A 49 2.32 -18.97 -4.35
CA VAL A 49 2.41 -19.12 -5.81
C VAL A 49 3.03 -20.45 -6.19
N ARG A 50 2.80 -20.90 -7.43
CA ARG A 50 3.35 -22.16 -7.94
C ARG A 50 4.51 -21.94 -8.91
N GLY A 51 5.65 -22.56 -8.63
CA GLY A 51 6.82 -22.53 -9.51
C GLY A 51 6.70 -23.46 -10.71
N LEU A 52 7.53 -23.24 -11.73
CA LEU A 52 7.61 -24.12 -12.92
C LEU A 52 8.07 -25.54 -12.59
N ASP A 53 8.75 -25.73 -11.46
CA ASP A 53 9.08 -27.04 -10.92
C ASP A 53 7.88 -27.77 -10.30
N GLY A 54 6.74 -27.09 -10.19
CA GLY A 54 5.49 -27.61 -9.68
C GLY A 54 5.31 -27.43 -8.17
N GLU A 55 6.31 -26.91 -7.47
CA GLU A 55 6.32 -26.68 -6.03
C GLU A 55 5.63 -25.36 -5.65
N TYR A 56 5.30 -25.22 -4.36
CA TYR A 56 4.65 -24.04 -3.82
C TYR A 56 5.64 -23.16 -3.06
N TYR A 57 5.57 -21.86 -3.34
CA TYR A 57 6.43 -20.85 -2.74
C TYR A 57 5.58 -19.75 -2.10
N GLU A 58 5.98 -19.31 -0.92
CA GLU A 58 5.43 -18.11 -0.30
C GLU A 58 6.24 -16.90 -0.76
N VAL A 59 5.55 -15.88 -1.27
CA VAL A 59 6.15 -14.62 -1.69
C VAL A 59 5.47 -13.45 -0.99
N ASP A 60 6.24 -12.44 -0.60
CA ASP A 60 5.70 -11.19 -0.07
C ASP A 60 5.26 -10.28 -1.22
N VAL A 61 3.97 -9.95 -1.23
CA VAL A 61 3.38 -9.03 -2.23
C VAL A 61 3.21 -7.67 -1.58
N TYR A 62 3.84 -6.65 -2.16
CA TYR A 62 3.90 -5.29 -1.64
C TYR A 62 2.86 -4.39 -2.31
N ALA A 63 2.20 -3.55 -1.50
CA ALA A 63 1.30 -2.53 -1.96
C ALA A 63 2.04 -1.45 -2.77
N MET A 64 1.35 -0.94 -3.78
CA MET A 64 1.81 0.07 -4.71
C MET A 64 1.19 1.42 -4.38
N THR A 65 1.93 2.49 -4.64
CA THR A 65 1.43 3.86 -4.52
C THR A 65 0.68 4.30 -5.79
N ASP A 66 -0.21 5.29 -5.66
CA ASP A 66 -0.91 5.89 -6.81
C ASP A 66 0.05 6.39 -7.90
N GLY A 67 1.22 6.89 -7.52
CA GLY A 67 2.24 7.38 -8.45
C GLY A 67 2.81 6.24 -9.29
N GLU A 68 3.24 5.16 -8.64
CA GLU A 68 3.75 3.97 -9.31
C GLU A 68 2.68 3.34 -10.23
N PHE A 69 1.45 3.19 -9.75
CA PHE A 69 0.36 2.63 -10.56
C PHE A 69 0.11 3.44 -11.83
N ARG A 70 0.06 4.78 -11.71
CA ARG A 70 -0.10 5.67 -12.86
C ARG A 70 1.02 5.54 -13.89
N GLU A 71 2.25 5.35 -13.45
CA GLU A 71 3.40 5.17 -14.35
C GLU A 71 3.30 3.87 -15.16
N PHE A 72 2.83 2.77 -14.54
CA PHE A 72 2.61 1.50 -15.24
C PHE A 72 1.45 1.60 -16.24
N VAL A 73 0.31 2.16 -15.83
CA VAL A 73 -0.86 2.37 -16.69
C VAL A 73 -0.51 3.24 -17.90
N ALA A 74 0.22 4.33 -17.68
CA ALA A 74 0.65 5.21 -18.77
C ALA A 74 1.60 4.51 -19.75
N ARG A 75 2.52 3.67 -19.27
CA ARG A 75 3.41 2.87 -20.11
C ARG A 75 2.67 1.81 -20.93
N ALA A 76 1.61 1.23 -20.37
CA ALA A 76 0.72 0.31 -21.08
C ALA A 76 -0.23 1.01 -22.08
N GLY A 77 -0.17 2.34 -22.19
CA GLY A 77 -1.02 3.11 -23.11
C GLY A 77 -2.50 3.16 -22.72
N LEU A 78 -2.83 2.79 -21.48
CA LEU A 78 -4.18 2.78 -20.96
C LEU A 78 -4.62 4.20 -20.59
N LYS A 79 -5.90 4.50 -20.84
CA LYS A 79 -6.52 5.76 -20.49
C LYS A 79 -7.28 5.64 -19.17
N ARG A 80 -7.71 6.78 -18.65
CA ARG A 80 -8.48 6.82 -17.39
C ARG A 80 -9.75 5.98 -17.49
N GLU A 81 -10.41 5.99 -18.63
CA GLU A 81 -11.64 5.23 -18.87
C GLU A 81 -11.41 3.72 -18.81
N ASP A 82 -10.20 3.25 -19.11
CA ASP A 82 -9.83 1.84 -19.00
C ASP A 82 -9.64 1.39 -17.55
N LEU A 83 -9.35 2.33 -16.64
CA LEU A 83 -9.21 2.04 -15.20
C LEU A 83 -10.55 1.81 -14.50
N GLU A 84 -11.64 2.29 -15.10
CA GLU A 84 -13.00 2.09 -14.61
C GLU A 84 -13.54 0.70 -14.99
N GLN A 85 -12.79 -0.07 -15.80
CA GLN A 85 -13.13 -1.41 -16.26
C GLN A 85 -12.05 -2.41 -15.81
N PRO A 86 -12.20 -3.05 -14.65
CA PRO A 86 -11.21 -4.00 -14.11
C PRO A 86 -10.83 -5.11 -15.10
N GLU A 87 -11.76 -5.53 -15.96
CA GLU A 87 -11.54 -6.55 -16.98
C GLU A 87 -10.46 -6.12 -17.99
N ARG A 88 -10.43 -4.84 -18.38
CA ARG A 88 -9.41 -4.32 -19.31
C ARG A 88 -8.02 -4.33 -18.70
N LEU A 89 -7.91 -4.10 -17.39
CA LEU A 89 -6.64 -4.22 -16.67
C LEU A 89 -6.14 -5.67 -16.65
N ILE A 90 -7.07 -6.63 -16.51
CA ILE A 90 -6.80 -8.07 -16.47
C ILE A 90 -6.49 -8.66 -17.86
N GLU A 91 -6.79 -7.94 -18.95
CA GLU A 91 -6.41 -8.35 -20.30
C GLU A 91 -4.98 -7.92 -20.70
N GLN A 92 -4.37 -6.98 -19.95
CA GLN A 92 -3.01 -6.49 -20.24
C GLN A 92 -1.95 -7.39 -19.59
N PHE A 93 -1.58 -8.48 -20.27
CA PHE A 93 -0.60 -9.45 -19.75
C PHE A 93 0.77 -8.82 -19.42
N ASP A 94 1.25 -7.90 -20.25
CA ASP A 94 2.56 -7.26 -20.01
C ASP A 94 2.51 -6.33 -18.79
N LEU A 95 1.42 -5.57 -18.63
CA LEU A 95 1.17 -4.75 -17.45
C LEU A 95 1.14 -5.58 -16.16
N GLN A 96 0.49 -6.75 -16.20
CA GLN A 96 0.43 -7.66 -15.07
C GLN A 96 1.82 -8.17 -14.68
N ARG A 97 2.62 -8.58 -15.67
CA ARG A 97 3.98 -9.08 -15.44
C ARG A 97 4.88 -7.98 -14.87
N GLU A 98 4.78 -6.76 -15.41
CA GLU A 98 5.54 -5.61 -14.94
C GLU A 98 5.22 -5.26 -13.48
N ILE A 99 3.93 -5.17 -13.14
CA ILE A 99 3.50 -4.86 -11.78
C ILE A 99 3.85 -5.99 -10.82
N ALA A 100 3.61 -7.25 -11.20
CA ALA A 100 3.93 -8.40 -10.38
C ALA A 100 5.43 -8.47 -10.06
N ALA A 101 6.29 -8.24 -11.05
CA ALA A 101 7.74 -8.27 -10.87
C ALA A 101 8.25 -7.13 -9.97
N LYS A 102 7.63 -5.94 -10.07
CA LYS A 102 7.98 -4.78 -9.23
C LYS A 102 7.54 -4.94 -7.77
N CYS A 103 6.40 -5.59 -7.56
CA CYS A 103 5.73 -5.67 -6.26
C CYS A 103 6.00 -6.97 -5.49
N ILE A 104 6.86 -7.85 -6.00
CA ILE A 104 7.40 -8.99 -5.25
C ILE A 104 8.86 -8.73 -4.92
N ARG A 105 9.27 -9.20 -3.73
CA ARG A 105 10.69 -9.31 -3.38
C ARG A 105 11.09 -10.76 -3.18
N GLY A 106 12.28 -11.11 -3.64
CA GLY A 106 12.93 -12.37 -3.33
C GLY A 106 13.39 -12.41 -1.86
N ALA A 107 13.88 -13.57 -1.43
CA ALA A 107 14.39 -13.76 -0.06
C ALA A 107 15.60 -12.88 0.27
N ASP A 108 16.30 -12.39 -0.76
CA ASP A 108 17.40 -11.42 -0.69
C ASP A 108 16.92 -9.95 -0.63
N GLY A 109 15.62 -9.71 -0.75
CA GLY A 109 15.01 -8.39 -0.78
C GLY A 109 15.08 -7.70 -2.15
N GLU A 110 15.59 -8.37 -3.18
CA GLU A 110 15.64 -7.83 -4.55
C GLU A 110 14.31 -8.01 -5.29
N THR A 111 14.02 -7.11 -6.22
CA THR A 111 12.86 -7.21 -7.11
C THR A 111 13.21 -7.99 -8.37
N TYR A 112 12.25 -8.70 -8.93
CA TYR A 112 12.43 -9.44 -10.17
C TYR A 112 12.23 -8.55 -11.40
N THR A 113 12.83 -8.95 -12.51
CA THR A 113 12.41 -8.50 -13.84
C THR A 113 11.18 -9.30 -14.33
N PRO A 114 10.36 -8.75 -15.24
CA PRO A 114 9.25 -9.49 -15.84
C PRO A 114 9.68 -10.80 -16.50
N GLU A 115 10.88 -10.83 -17.09
CA GLU A 115 11.45 -12.00 -17.78
C GLU A 115 11.87 -13.10 -16.80
N GLU A 116 12.46 -12.72 -15.67
CA GLU A 116 12.81 -13.66 -14.60
C GLU A 116 11.55 -14.28 -14.01
N LEU A 117 10.55 -13.47 -13.67
CA LEU A 117 9.31 -13.96 -13.08
C LEU A 117 8.61 -15.00 -13.99
N SER A 118 8.60 -14.75 -15.31
CA SER A 118 8.05 -15.69 -16.31
C SER A 118 8.81 -17.00 -16.46
N ARG A 119 10.08 -17.05 -16.02
CA ARG A 119 10.91 -18.27 -16.02
C ARG A 119 10.87 -19.02 -14.70
N LEU A 120 10.23 -18.46 -13.69
CA LEU A 120 10.15 -19.04 -12.34
C LEU A 120 8.76 -19.58 -12.04
N LEU A 121 7.70 -18.89 -12.49
CA LEU A 121 6.32 -19.21 -12.12
C LEU A 121 5.56 -19.96 -13.21
N MET A 122 4.58 -20.76 -12.78
CA MET A 122 3.59 -21.35 -13.67
C MET A 122 2.78 -20.28 -14.41
N PRO A 123 2.22 -20.58 -15.60
CA PRO A 123 1.36 -19.66 -16.32
C PRO A 123 0.24 -19.11 -15.44
N LEU A 124 -0.06 -17.82 -15.56
CA LEU A 124 -1.11 -17.08 -14.84
C LEU A 124 -0.86 -16.86 -13.33
N GLU A 125 0.24 -17.36 -12.75
CA GLU A 125 0.58 -17.06 -11.35
C GLU A 125 0.90 -15.57 -11.15
N TYR A 126 1.51 -14.92 -12.16
CA TYR A 126 1.70 -13.47 -12.14
C TYR A 126 0.38 -12.69 -12.14
N SER A 127 -0.71 -13.23 -12.71
CA SER A 127 -2.04 -12.62 -12.65
C SER A 127 -2.61 -12.68 -11.23
N ARG A 128 -2.34 -13.76 -10.48
CA ARG A 128 -2.71 -13.88 -9.06
C ARG A 128 -1.97 -12.86 -8.21
N ILE A 129 -0.67 -12.70 -8.47
CA ILE A 129 0.15 -11.68 -7.81
C ILE A 129 -0.38 -10.29 -8.13
N PHE A 130 -0.58 -9.97 -9.41
CA PHE A 130 -1.11 -8.69 -9.86
C PHE A 130 -2.43 -8.35 -9.16
N ARG A 131 -3.37 -9.30 -9.14
CA ARG A 131 -4.65 -9.11 -8.43
C ARG A 131 -4.42 -8.81 -6.95
N LYS A 132 -3.53 -9.56 -6.29
CA LYS A 132 -3.20 -9.33 -4.88
C LYS A 132 -2.62 -7.93 -4.67
N VAL A 133 -1.74 -7.45 -5.55
CA VAL A 133 -1.21 -6.08 -5.52
C VAL A 133 -2.34 -5.07 -5.58
N LEU A 134 -3.28 -5.20 -6.50
CA LEU A 134 -4.41 -4.28 -6.62
C LEU A 134 -5.29 -4.27 -5.36
N GLU A 135 -5.56 -5.45 -4.78
CA GLU A 135 -6.36 -5.60 -3.56
C GLU A 135 -5.69 -4.90 -2.36
N ILE A 136 -4.42 -5.19 -2.09
CA ILE A 136 -3.70 -4.63 -0.93
C ILE A 136 -3.36 -3.14 -1.11
N SER A 137 -3.34 -2.66 -2.36
CA SER A 137 -3.21 -1.24 -2.68
C SER A 137 -4.55 -0.49 -2.63
N GLY A 138 -5.67 -1.20 -2.44
CA GLY A 138 -7.01 -0.61 -2.38
C GLY A 138 -7.56 -0.13 -3.73
N ILE A 139 -7.00 -0.62 -4.84
CA ILE A 139 -7.44 -0.29 -6.21
C ILE A 139 -8.71 -1.07 -6.56
N ILE A 140 -8.77 -2.34 -6.15
CA ILE A 140 -9.96 -3.18 -6.31
C ILE A 140 -10.44 -3.67 -4.93
N PRO A 141 -11.73 -3.99 -4.77
CA PRO A 141 -12.24 -4.60 -3.55
C PRO A 141 -11.48 -5.89 -3.24
N SER A 142 -11.13 -6.09 -1.97
CA SER A 142 -10.65 -7.41 -1.54
C SER A 142 -11.82 -8.39 -1.51
N ALA A 143 -11.56 -9.67 -1.76
CA ALA A 143 -12.58 -10.72 -1.62
C ALA A 143 -13.24 -10.72 -0.22
N LEU A 144 -12.51 -10.25 0.80
CA LEU A 144 -13.03 -10.07 2.16
C LEU A 144 -14.04 -8.91 2.24
N SER A 145 -13.80 -7.82 1.52
CA SER A 145 -14.71 -6.67 1.44
C SER A 145 -16.02 -7.02 0.74
N GLU A 146 -15.96 -7.82 -0.32
CA GLU A 146 -17.15 -8.30 -1.02
C GLU A 146 -18.00 -9.21 -0.13
N ALA A 147 -17.37 -10.17 0.56
CA ALA A 147 -18.05 -11.04 1.50
C ALA A 147 -18.73 -10.25 2.63
N VAL A 148 -18.04 -9.28 3.23
CA VAL A 148 -18.59 -8.44 4.31
C VAL A 148 -19.73 -7.54 3.81
N ALA A 149 -19.71 -7.08 2.56
CA ALA A 149 -20.83 -6.33 1.98
C ALA A 149 -22.09 -7.21 1.86
N THR A 150 -21.94 -8.45 1.38
CA THR A 150 -23.05 -9.42 1.31
C THR A 150 -23.67 -9.70 2.68
N PHE A 151 -22.85 -9.80 3.74
CA PHE A 151 -23.34 -10.04 5.10
C PHE A 151 -23.96 -8.81 5.80
N ARG A 152 -23.89 -7.60 5.21
CA ARG A 152 -24.49 -6.38 5.77
C ARG A 152 -25.83 -6.00 5.12
N GLU A 153 -26.21 -6.68 4.05
CA GLU A 153 -27.47 -6.47 3.33
C GLU A 153 -28.57 -7.47 3.74
N GLU A 154 -28.29 -8.36 4.71
CA GLU A 154 -29.26 -9.20 5.43
C GLU A 154 -29.61 -8.63 6.81
#